data_AF-A0A3D2SRL1-F1
#
_entry.id   AF-A0A3D2SRL1-F1
#
_cell.length_a   1.000
_cell.length_b   1.000
_cell.length_c   1.000
_cell.angle_alpha   90.00
_cell.angle_beta   90.00
_cell.angle_gamma   90.00
#
_symmetry.space_group_name_H-M   'P 1'
#
loop_
_entity.id
_entity.type
_entity.pdbx_description
1 polymer ?
#
loop_
_entity_poly.entity_id
_entity_poly.type
_entity_poly.pdbx_seq_one_letter_code
_entity_poly.pdbx_strand_id
1 'polypeptide(L)' 'PEVWVADSRVKNFSHPQYMKIDERSATTWPDLDEAKEFRNVSFYKTL' A
#
# COMPACT_ATOMS: atom_id res chain seq x y z
N PRO A 1 8.48 -7.42 17.24
CA PRO A 1 9.09 -6.43 16.31
C PRO A 1 7.96 -5.80 15.51
N GLU A 2 7.98 -4.48 15.33
CA GLU A 2 6.94 -3.78 14.58
C GLU A 2 7.27 -3.84 13.08
N VAL A 3 6.39 -4.47 12.27
CA VAL A 3 6.60 -4.60 10.82
C VAL A 3 5.53 -3.81 10.09
N TRP A 4 5.98 -3.03 9.12
CA TRP A 4 5.14 -2.25 8.22
C TRP A 4 5.22 -2.82 6.82
N VAL A 5 4.06 -2.93 6.17
CA VAL A 5 3.94 -3.34 4.77
C VAL A 5 3.24 -2.22 4.02
N ALA A 6 3.86 -1.74 2.96
CA ALA A 6 3.29 -0.75 2.06
C ALA A 6 3.33 -1.33 0.65
N ASP A 7 2.16 -1.56 0.06
CA ASP A 7 2.06 -2.16 -1.26
C ASP A 7 0.91 -1.53 -2.06
N SER A 8 1.14 -1.23 -3.34
CA SER A 8 0.16 -0.60 -4.22
C SER A 8 -0.67 -1.56 -5.07
N ARG A 9 -0.29 -2.84 -5.09
CA ARG A 9 -0.94 -3.89 -5.88
C ARG A 9 -1.92 -4.68 -5.03
N VAL A 10 -1.62 -4.82 -3.74
CA VAL A 10 -2.45 -5.59 -2.81
C VAL A 10 -3.56 -4.70 -2.24
N LYS A 11 -4.74 -4.76 -2.87
CA LYS A 11 -5.93 -4.02 -2.42
C LYS A 11 -6.66 -4.68 -1.24
N ASN A 12 -6.60 -6.01 -1.16
CA ASN A 12 -7.32 -6.83 -0.18
C ASN A 12 -6.35 -7.72 0.62
N PHE A 13 -5.29 -7.13 1.19
CA PHE A 13 -4.45 -7.88 2.13
C PHE A 13 -5.25 -8.14 3.41
N SER A 14 -5.70 -9.37 3.59
CA SER A 14 -6.35 -9.84 4.82
C SER A 14 -5.47 -10.90 5.45
N HIS A 15 -4.69 -10.49 6.44
CA HIS A 15 -3.87 -11.40 7.22
C HIS A 15 -4.17 -11.18 8.71
N PRO A 16 -4.40 -12.25 9.52
CA PRO A 16 -4.83 -12.10 10.91
C PRO A 16 -3.81 -11.37 11.81
N GLN A 17 -2.55 -11.32 11.40
CA GLN A 17 -1.48 -10.61 12.13
C GLN A 17 -1.22 -9.18 11.63
N TYR A 18 -1.89 -8.75 10.57
CA TYR A 18 -1.69 -7.42 9.97
C TYR A 18 -3.01 -6.69 9.83
N MET A 19 -3.04 -5.44 10.29
CA MET A 19 -4.20 -4.56 10.17
C MET A 19 -3.92 -3.48 9.12
N LYS A 20 -4.91 -3.20 8.26
CA LYS A 20 -4.85 -2.04 7.34
C LYS A 20 -4.94 -0.77 8.18
N ILE A 21 -3.94 0.08 8.05
CA ILE A 21 -3.86 1.34 8.81
C ILE A 21 -4.33 2.50 7.95
N ASP A 22 -3.92 2.56 6.68
CA ASP A 22 -4.18 3.71 5.82
C ASP A 22 -4.04 3.33 4.33
N GLU A 23 -4.47 4.23 3.44
CA GLU A 23 -4.26 4.13 2.00
C GLU A 23 -3.98 5.53 1.43
N ARG A 24 -2.89 5.67 0.68
CA ARG A 24 -2.47 6.94 0.07
C ARG A 24 -2.21 6.79 -1.41
N SER A 25 -2.49 7.85 -2.14
CA SER A 25 -2.12 7.94 -3.55
C SER A 25 -0.71 8.53 -3.69
N ALA A 26 0.17 7.82 -4.40
CA ALA A 26 1.51 8.25 -4.77
C ALA A 26 1.53 8.70 -6.23
N THR A 27 2.47 9.58 -6.58
CA THR A 27 2.71 10.01 -7.97
C THR A 27 4.20 10.11 -8.19
N THR A 28 4.68 9.48 -9.26
CA THR A 28 6.08 9.47 -9.64
C THR A 28 6.35 10.68 -10.54
N TRP A 29 7.46 11.40 -10.30
CA TRP A 29 7.89 12.55 -11.09
C TRP A 29 9.32 12.29 -11.62
N PRO A 30 9.57 12.32 -12.94
CA PRO A 30 8.58 12.47 -14.02
C PRO A 30 7.62 11.28 -14.07
N ASP A 31 6.40 11.51 -14.57
CA ASP A 31 5.39 10.45 -14.68
C ASP A 31 5.92 9.36 -15.61
N LEU A 32 6.07 8.15 -15.07
CA LEU A 32 6.61 6.99 -15.78
C LEU A 32 5.53 6.19 -16.52
N ASP A 33 4.35 6.77 -16.73
CA ASP A 33 3.15 6.11 -17.26
C ASP A 33 2.65 4.95 -16.37
N GLU A 34 2.88 5.03 -15.05
CA GLU A 34 2.32 4.06 -14.13
C GLU A 34 0.78 4.15 -14.14
N ALA A 35 0.14 3.01 -14.41
CA ALA A 35 -1.31 2.91 -14.45
C ALA A 35 -1.91 3.44 -13.14
N LYS A 36 -2.99 4.21 -13.26
CA LYS A 36 -3.64 4.89 -12.12
C LYS A 36 -4.02 3.94 -10.98
N GLU A 37 -4.24 2.67 -11.30
CA GLU A 37 -4.53 1.63 -10.33
C GLU A 37 -3.38 1.29 -9.36
N PHE A 38 -2.13 1.57 -9.73
CA PHE A 38 -0.94 1.37 -8.90
C PHE A 38 -0.53 2.62 -8.12
N ARG A 39 -1.27 3.73 -8.29
CA ARG A 39 -1.03 4.94 -7.52
C ARG A 39 -1.49 4.79 -6.09
N ASN A 40 -2.43 3.91 -5.79
CA ASN A 40 -2.96 3.72 -4.44
C ASN A 40 -2.11 2.70 -3.67
N VAL A 41 -1.33 3.18 -2.70
CA VAL A 41 -0.52 2.39 -1.78
C VAL A 41 -1.33 2.14 -0.51
N SER A 42 -1.58 0.87 -0.17
CA SER A 42 -2.17 0.49 1.11
C SER A 42 -1.08 0.22 2.14
N PHE A 43 -1.29 0.73 3.36
CA PHE A 43 -0.39 0.53 4.50
C PHE A 43 -0.99 -0.45 5.49
N TYR A 44 -0.19 -1.43 5.87
CA TYR A 44 -0.52 -2.44 6.87
C TYR A 44 0.56 -2.47 7.95
N LYS A 45 0.13 -2.79 9.17
CA LYS A 45 1.01 -2.88 10.32
C LYS A 45 0.71 -4.16 11.09
N THR A 46 1.74 -4.77 11.65
CA THR A 46 1.56 -5.86 12.61
C THR A 46 0.80 -5.38 13.84
N LEU A 47 -0.12 -6.21 14.34
CA LEU A 47 -0.78 -6.01 15.63
C LEU A 47 0.24 -5.92 16.78
#